data_AF-A0A9P5YEZ2-F1
#
_entry.id   AF-A0A9P5YEZ2-F1
#
_cell.length_a   1.000
_cell.length_b   1.000
_cell.length_c   1.000
_cell.angle_alpha   90.00
_cell.angle_beta   90.00
_cell.angle_gamma   90.00
#
_symmetry.space_group_name_H-M   'P 1'
#
loop_
_entity.id
_entity.type
_entity.pdbx_description
1 polymer ?
#
loop_
_entity_poly.entity_id
_entity_poly.type
_entity_poly.pdbx_seq_one_letter_code
_entity_poly.pdbx_strand_id
1 'polypeptide(L)'
;MTLVARNVLYGFTLSVAVVQSGFCFPLAWWDELSPHINVYGTITGLVATMTWIWMSVLIAYNNRPASIHNLTRSSSHFISNIVFAATWLVLAITLTILLRYSCFPNLTESIDGLENIWCFMNSFILGWAWLLFILTTISAVLISYFATHHGTGLPNNIALNDLEHKRKGESNMIPDN
;
A
#
# COMPACT_ATOMS: atom_id res chain seq x y z
N MET A 1 -5.63 8.67 -14.07
CA MET A 1 -6.44 8.32 -12.90
C MET A 1 -6.70 9.63 -12.20
N THR A 2 -7.96 9.96 -11.89
CA THR A 2 -8.29 11.30 -11.36
C THR A 2 -7.59 11.56 -10.03
N LEU A 3 -7.32 12.84 -9.74
CA LEU A 3 -6.71 13.28 -8.49
C LEU A 3 -7.44 12.75 -7.25
N VAL A 4 -8.77 12.80 -7.27
CA VAL A 4 -9.62 12.33 -6.16
C VAL A 4 -9.39 10.85 -5.90
N ALA A 5 -9.42 10.02 -6.95
CA ALA A 5 -9.19 8.58 -6.81
C ALA A 5 -7.79 8.29 -6.22
N ARG A 6 -6.76 9.08 -6.59
CA ARG A 6 -5.38 8.87 -6.10
C ARG A 6 -5.28 9.21 -4.63
N ASN A 7 -5.85 10.33 -4.23
CA ASN A 7 -5.88 10.73 -2.82
C ASN A 7 -6.62 9.71 -1.97
N VAL A 8 -7.73 9.15 -2.46
CA VAL A 8 -8.47 8.09 -1.76
C VAL A 8 -7.62 6.84 -1.63
N LEU A 9 -7.04 6.31 -2.71
CA LEU A 9 -6.23 5.07 -2.64
C LEU A 9 -4.97 5.25 -1.79
N TYR A 10 -4.24 6.36 -1.94
CA TYR A 10 -3.08 6.64 -1.11
C TYR A 10 -3.47 6.86 0.35
N GLY A 11 -4.59 7.53 0.62
CA GLY A 11 -5.13 7.72 1.96
C GLY A 11 -5.49 6.38 2.63
N PHE A 12 -6.17 5.47 1.92
CA PHE A 12 -6.45 4.13 2.43
C PHE A 12 -5.16 3.33 2.68
N THR A 13 -4.22 3.35 1.74
CA THR A 13 -2.93 2.67 1.89
C THR A 13 -2.16 3.19 3.10
N LEU A 14 -2.14 4.51 3.28
CA LEU A 14 -1.53 5.18 4.42
C LEU A 14 -2.19 4.75 5.74
N SER A 15 -3.51 4.80 5.83
CA SER A 15 -4.25 4.40 7.04
C SER A 15 -3.99 2.95 7.43
N VAL A 16 -4.04 2.03 6.46
CA VAL A 16 -3.76 0.60 6.71
C VAL A 16 -2.32 0.41 7.17
N ALA A 17 -1.34 1.11 6.55
CA ALA A 17 0.06 1.01 6.93
C ALA A 17 0.35 1.60 8.32
N VAL A 18 -0.34 2.68 8.72
CA VAL A 18 -0.26 3.23 10.09
C VAL A 18 -0.78 2.21 11.10
N VAL A 19 -1.97 1.63 10.87
CA VAL A 19 -2.54 0.61 11.76
C VAL A 19 -1.61 -0.61 11.85
N GLN A 20 -1.10 -1.10 10.71
CA GLN A 20 -0.15 -2.21 10.68
C GLN A 20 1.10 -1.91 11.51
N SER A 21 1.70 -0.73 11.36
CA SER A 21 2.89 -0.36 12.13
C SER A 21 2.59 -0.29 13.64
N GLY A 22 1.45 0.28 14.01
CA GLY A 22 1.02 0.41 15.40
C GLY A 22 0.72 -0.94 16.07
N PHE A 23 0.34 -1.97 15.31
CA PHE A 23 0.18 -3.33 15.82
C PHE A 23 1.50 -4.11 15.85
N CYS A 24 2.35 -3.97 14.84
CA CYS A 24 3.60 -4.73 14.74
C CYS A 24 4.64 -4.35 15.82
N PHE A 25 4.78 -3.08 16.18
CA PHE A 25 5.80 -2.66 17.15
C PHE A 25 5.54 -3.12 18.59
N PRO A 26 4.32 -3.01 19.15
CA PRO A 26 4.02 -3.56 20.46
C PRO A 26 4.21 -5.08 20.51
N LEU A 27 3.87 -5.80 19.43
CA LEU A 27 4.09 -7.24 19.33
C LEU A 27 5.58 -7.59 19.32
N ALA A 28 6.43 -6.80 18.66
CA ALA A 28 7.88 -7.03 18.68
C ALA A 28 8.51 -6.85 20.07
N TRP A 29 7.86 -6.11 20.98
CA TRP A 29 8.37 -5.82 22.33
C TRP A 29 7.89 -6.83 23.40
N TRP A 30 6.92 -7.69 23.08
CA TRP A 30 6.53 -8.76 23.98
C TRP A 30 7.53 -9.91 23.88
N ASP A 31 8.50 -9.95 24.80
CA ASP A 31 9.58 -10.96 24.83
C ASP A 31 9.08 -12.41 25.00
N GLU A 32 7.83 -12.60 25.40
CA GLU A 32 7.17 -13.91 25.45
C GLU A 32 6.69 -14.39 24.06
N LEU A 33 6.79 -13.54 23.01
CA LEU A 33 6.48 -13.92 21.62
C LEU A 33 7.52 -14.85 21.01
N SER A 34 7.04 -15.93 20.36
CA SER A 34 7.86 -16.83 19.54
C SER A 34 8.87 -16.03 18.70
N PRO A 35 10.16 -16.45 18.66
CA PRO A 35 11.23 -15.67 18.03
C PRO A 35 10.95 -15.38 16.55
N HIS A 36 10.20 -16.24 15.86
CA HIS A 36 9.78 -15.99 14.48
C HIS A 36 8.80 -14.82 14.36
N ILE A 37 7.85 -14.69 15.30
CA ILE A 37 6.88 -13.60 15.30
C ILE A 37 7.57 -12.27 15.57
N ASN A 38 8.57 -12.26 16.46
CA ASN A 38 9.33 -11.06 16.76
C ASN A 38 10.08 -10.52 15.51
N VAL A 39 10.81 -11.40 14.80
CA VAL A 39 11.58 -10.99 13.62
C VAL A 39 10.66 -10.53 12.48
N TYR A 40 9.68 -11.33 12.09
CA TYR A 40 8.80 -10.99 10.96
C TYR A 40 7.82 -9.87 11.31
N GLY A 41 7.38 -9.77 12.55
CA GLY A 41 6.60 -8.63 13.06
C GLY A 41 7.39 -7.33 12.97
N THR A 42 8.65 -7.33 13.42
CA THR A 42 9.53 -6.15 13.33
C THR A 42 9.76 -5.72 11.87
N ILE A 43 10.11 -6.66 10.99
CA ILE A 43 10.32 -6.37 9.56
C ILE A 43 9.03 -5.80 8.95
N THR A 44 7.88 -6.41 9.23
CA THR A 44 6.59 -5.96 8.72
C THR A 44 6.24 -4.57 9.24
N GLY A 45 6.51 -4.29 10.52
CA GLY A 45 6.30 -2.97 11.13
C GLY A 45 7.20 -1.88 10.53
N LEU A 46 8.48 -2.20 10.26
CA LEU A 46 9.40 -1.29 9.58
C LEU A 46 8.95 -0.99 8.15
N VAL A 47 8.55 -2.02 7.40
CA VAL A 47 8.06 -1.86 6.02
C VAL A 47 6.74 -1.10 5.99
N ALA A 48 5.84 -1.35 6.95
CA ALA A 48 4.63 -0.54 7.15
C ALA A 48 4.98 0.93 7.41
N THR A 49 5.98 1.19 8.24
CA THR A 49 6.45 2.54 8.56
C THR A 49 6.97 3.27 7.33
N MET A 50 7.86 2.62 6.57
CA MET A 50 8.36 3.16 5.32
C MET A 50 7.23 3.41 4.30
N THR A 51 6.24 2.51 4.25
CA THR A 51 5.08 2.62 3.34
C THR A 51 4.26 3.87 3.67
N TRP A 52 3.85 4.08 4.93
CA TRP A 52 3.01 5.25 5.24
C TRP A 52 3.77 6.57 5.15
N ILE A 53 5.07 6.61 5.50
CA ILE A 53 5.92 7.79 5.29
C ILE A 53 5.97 8.12 3.80
N TRP A 54 6.24 7.12 2.94
CA TRP A 54 6.33 7.34 1.51
C TRP A 54 5.00 7.74 0.89
N MET A 55 3.89 7.12 1.30
CA MET A 55 2.55 7.52 0.84
C MET A 55 2.23 8.96 1.23
N SER A 56 2.66 9.41 2.43
CA SER A 56 2.52 10.80 2.85
C SER A 56 3.26 11.75 1.91
N VAL A 57 4.49 11.38 1.51
CA VAL A 57 5.28 12.14 0.52
C VAL A 57 4.56 12.18 -0.83
N LEU A 58 4.10 11.04 -1.36
CA LEU A 58 3.40 10.98 -2.64
C LEU A 58 2.13 11.84 -2.64
N ILE A 59 1.34 11.82 -1.56
CA ILE A 59 0.15 12.67 -1.40
C ILE A 59 0.54 14.16 -1.44
N ALA A 60 1.61 14.56 -0.75
CA ALA A 60 2.06 15.96 -0.69
C ALA A 60 2.51 16.50 -2.07
N TYR A 61 3.05 15.64 -2.94
CA TYR A 61 3.44 15.98 -4.30
C TYR A 61 2.32 15.80 -5.34
N ASN A 62 1.18 15.23 -4.95
CA ASN A 62 0.08 14.91 -5.86
C ASN A 62 -0.63 16.15 -6.44
N ASN A 63 -0.60 17.28 -5.71
CA ASN A 63 -1.32 18.52 -6.01
C ASN A 63 -0.45 19.65 -6.58
N ARG A 64 0.72 19.35 -7.15
CA ARG A 64 1.67 20.38 -7.62
C ARG A 64 1.78 20.43 -9.16
N PRO A 65 0.82 21.06 -9.87
CA PRO A 65 0.79 21.09 -11.34
C PRO A 65 1.93 21.88 -11.97
N ALA A 66 2.45 22.90 -11.29
CA ALA A 66 3.56 23.73 -11.80
C ALA A 66 4.96 23.21 -11.44
N SER A 67 5.06 22.09 -10.71
CA SER A 67 6.34 21.56 -10.25
C SER A 67 6.97 20.63 -11.28
N ILE A 68 8.24 20.88 -11.61
CA ILE A 68 9.07 20.06 -12.51
C ILE A 68 9.74 18.89 -11.76
N HIS A 69 9.55 18.83 -10.43
CA HIS A 69 10.16 17.84 -9.56
C HIS A 69 9.82 16.40 -10.00
N ASN A 70 10.80 15.48 -9.98
CA ASN A 70 10.57 14.10 -10.44
C ASN A 70 9.42 13.40 -9.72
N LEU A 71 9.23 13.68 -8.42
CA LEU A 71 8.12 13.13 -7.61
C LEU A 71 6.71 13.52 -8.08
N THR A 72 6.54 14.54 -8.93
CA THR A 72 5.22 14.89 -9.50
C THR A 72 4.91 14.13 -10.79
N ARG A 73 5.84 13.33 -11.30
CA ARG A 73 5.69 12.54 -12.52
C ARG A 73 4.94 11.23 -12.25
N SER A 74 4.11 10.83 -13.22
CA SER A 74 3.36 9.57 -13.18
C SER A 74 4.25 8.35 -12.96
N SER A 75 5.44 8.36 -13.56
CA SER A 75 6.46 7.31 -13.42
C SER A 75 6.91 7.11 -11.98
N SER A 76 7.16 8.17 -11.21
CA SER A 76 7.60 8.05 -9.82
C SER A 76 6.53 7.43 -8.94
N HIS A 77 5.27 7.81 -9.13
CA HIS A 77 4.15 7.20 -8.43
C HIS A 77 3.95 5.73 -8.83
N PHE A 78 4.03 5.43 -10.12
CA PHE A 78 3.93 4.06 -10.64
C PHE A 78 5.02 3.14 -10.07
N ILE A 79 6.29 3.54 -10.21
CA ILE A 79 7.44 2.77 -9.73
C ILE A 79 7.35 2.56 -8.22
N SER A 80 7.01 3.60 -7.46
CA SER A 80 6.82 3.49 -6.01
C SER A 80 5.79 2.43 -5.65
N ASN A 81 4.61 2.46 -6.30
CA ASN A 81 3.55 1.51 -6.02
C ASN A 81 3.91 0.08 -6.45
N ILE A 82 4.65 -0.11 -7.55
CA ILE A 82 5.15 -1.44 -7.95
C ILE A 82 6.15 -1.98 -6.92
N VAL A 83 7.09 -1.15 -6.47
CA VAL A 83 8.09 -1.57 -5.47
C VAL A 83 7.37 -2.00 -4.19
N PHE A 84 6.43 -1.20 -3.68
CA PHE A 84 5.65 -1.59 -2.51
C PHE A 84 4.79 -2.82 -2.76
N ALA A 85 4.13 -2.94 -3.92
CA ALA A 85 3.34 -4.13 -4.24
C ALA A 85 4.21 -5.40 -4.22
N ALA A 86 5.40 -5.37 -4.83
CA ALA A 86 6.31 -6.50 -4.79
C ALA A 86 6.75 -6.83 -3.36
N THR A 87 7.11 -5.82 -2.56
CA THR A 87 7.51 -6.02 -1.16
C THR A 87 6.37 -6.61 -0.31
N TRP A 88 5.17 -6.05 -0.43
CA TRP A 88 3.99 -6.54 0.31
C TRP A 88 3.55 -7.94 -0.12
N LEU A 89 3.70 -8.28 -1.40
CA LEU A 89 3.45 -9.63 -1.89
C LEU A 89 4.39 -10.65 -1.25
N VAL A 90 5.70 -10.36 -1.23
CA VAL A 90 6.70 -11.22 -0.60
C VAL A 90 6.37 -11.42 0.87
N LEU A 91 6.12 -10.32 1.60
CA LEU A 91 5.76 -10.39 3.02
C LEU A 91 4.46 -11.18 3.24
N ALA A 92 3.43 -10.96 2.44
CA ALA A 92 2.16 -11.66 2.57
C ALA A 92 2.31 -13.17 2.34
N ILE A 93 3.09 -13.59 1.34
CA ILE A 93 3.39 -15.01 1.09
C ILE A 93 4.17 -15.60 2.27
N THR A 94 5.22 -14.93 2.72
CA THR A 94 6.03 -15.39 3.86
C THR A 94 5.19 -15.52 5.13
N LEU A 95 4.37 -14.53 5.44
CA LEU A 95 3.45 -14.55 6.59
C LEU A 95 2.38 -15.65 6.44
N THR A 96 1.88 -15.92 5.24
CA THR A 96 0.94 -17.02 4.98
C THR A 96 1.57 -18.37 5.33
N ILE A 97 2.83 -18.57 4.93
CA ILE A 97 3.58 -19.79 5.25
C ILE A 97 3.76 -19.92 6.77
N LEU A 98 4.17 -18.84 7.45
CA LEU A 98 4.37 -18.83 8.90
C LEU A 98 3.08 -19.07 9.69
N LEU A 99 1.95 -18.51 9.23
CA LEU A 99 0.65 -18.71 9.86
C LEU A 99 0.27 -20.19 9.87
N ARG A 100 0.53 -20.92 8.78
CA ARG A 100 0.26 -22.35 8.70
C ARG A 100 1.02 -23.14 9.77
N TYR A 101 2.30 -22.81 10.00
CA TYR A 101 3.12 -23.47 11.01
C TYR A 101 2.74 -23.05 12.45
N SER A 102 2.26 -21.82 12.63
CA SER A 102 1.98 -21.26 13.97
C SER A 102 0.57 -21.57 14.48
N CYS A 103 -0.43 -21.66 13.59
CA CYS A 103 -1.84 -21.90 13.96
C CYS A 103 -2.29 -23.35 13.80
N PHE A 104 -1.62 -24.14 12.96
CA PHE A 104 -1.99 -25.53 12.70
C PHE A 104 -0.81 -26.49 12.92
N PRO A 105 -0.15 -26.47 14.10
CA PRO A 105 0.74 -27.56 14.45
C PRO A 105 -0.07 -28.86 14.48
N ASN A 106 0.52 -29.98 14.07
CA ASN A 106 -0.17 -31.28 13.99
C ASN A 106 -0.77 -31.71 15.35
N LEU A 107 -2.02 -31.30 15.63
CA LEU A 107 -3.10 -31.88 16.45
C LEU A 107 -2.77 -32.71 17.71
N THR A 108 -1.61 -32.54 18.36
CA THR A 108 -1.25 -33.41 19.48
C THR A 108 -1.07 -32.75 20.84
N GLU A 109 -0.77 -31.46 20.98
CA GLU A 109 -0.55 -30.92 22.32
C GLU A 109 -0.57 -29.38 22.35
N SER A 110 -1.71 -28.80 22.76
CA SER A 110 -1.81 -27.44 23.33
C SER A 110 -3.28 -27.04 23.58
N ILE A 111 -3.72 -27.13 24.83
CA ILE A 111 -5.02 -26.61 25.30
C ILE A 111 -4.78 -25.31 26.07
N ASP A 112 -3.92 -24.43 25.55
CA ASP A 112 -3.63 -23.14 26.16
C ASP A 112 -4.21 -22.04 25.29
N GLY A 113 -5.12 -21.21 25.85
CA GLY A 113 -5.80 -20.12 25.13
C GLY A 113 -4.87 -19.06 24.53
N LEU A 114 -3.58 -19.12 24.85
CA LEU A 114 -2.52 -18.31 24.28
C LEU A 114 -2.36 -18.56 22.76
N GLU A 115 -2.56 -19.80 22.29
CA GLU A 115 -2.52 -20.16 20.87
C GLU A 115 -3.53 -19.45 19.99
N ASN A 116 -4.73 -19.25 20.52
CA ASN A 116 -5.75 -18.48 19.82
C ASN A 116 -5.35 -17.01 19.65
N ILE A 117 -4.67 -16.43 20.65
CA ILE A 117 -4.18 -15.05 20.58
C ILE A 117 -3.05 -14.95 19.53
N TRP A 118 -2.10 -15.89 19.52
CA TRP A 118 -1.03 -15.95 18.52
C TRP A 118 -1.60 -16.01 17.11
N CYS A 119 -2.57 -16.90 16.91
CA CYS A 119 -3.16 -17.10 15.61
C CYS A 119 -3.94 -15.87 15.14
N PHE A 120 -4.69 -15.22 16.04
CA PHE A 120 -5.37 -13.97 15.74
C PHE A 120 -4.39 -12.87 15.33
N MET A 121 -3.30 -12.67 16.07
CA MET A 121 -2.32 -11.62 15.77
C MET A 121 -1.61 -11.86 14.44
N ASN A 122 -1.18 -13.09 14.17
CA ASN A 122 -0.56 -13.42 12.87
C ASN A 122 -1.56 -13.28 11.72
N SER A 123 -2.83 -13.68 11.92
CA SER A 123 -3.89 -13.51 10.92
C SER A 123 -4.18 -12.03 10.64
N PHE A 124 -4.16 -11.18 11.67
CA PHE A 124 -4.34 -9.74 11.54
C PHE A 124 -3.21 -9.09 10.74
N ILE A 125 -1.95 -9.37 11.11
CA ILE A 125 -0.77 -8.88 10.38
C ILE A 125 -0.81 -9.35 8.92
N LEU A 126 -1.17 -10.61 8.68
CA LEU A 126 -1.29 -11.18 7.35
C LEU A 126 -2.40 -10.50 6.52
N GLY A 127 -3.59 -10.31 7.10
CA GLY A 127 -4.72 -9.68 6.42
C GLY A 127 -4.39 -8.25 5.95
N TRP A 128 -3.71 -7.48 6.80
CA TRP A 128 -3.23 -6.14 6.44
C TRP A 128 -2.09 -6.15 5.42
N ALA A 129 -1.16 -7.12 5.46
CA ALA A 129 -0.15 -7.26 4.42
C ALA A 129 -0.78 -7.52 3.05
N TRP A 130 -1.79 -8.41 2.96
CA TRP A 130 -2.55 -8.64 1.74
C TRP A 130 -3.31 -7.40 1.26
N LEU A 131 -3.91 -6.65 2.18
CA LEU A 131 -4.62 -5.43 1.81
C LEU A 131 -3.69 -4.33 1.30
N LEU A 132 -2.50 -4.16 1.89
CA LEU A 132 -1.48 -3.25 1.37
C LEU A 132 -0.99 -3.67 -0.01
N PHE A 133 -0.79 -4.98 -0.24
CA PHE A 133 -0.49 -5.50 -1.57
C PHE A 133 -1.58 -5.16 -2.59
N ILE A 134 -2.85 -5.41 -2.25
CA ILE A 134 -3.98 -5.13 -3.15
C ILE A 134 -4.08 -3.64 -3.47
N LEU A 135 -4.02 -2.77 -2.46
CA LEU A 135 -4.17 -1.32 -2.64
C LEU A 135 -3.03 -0.71 -3.47
N THR A 136 -1.79 -1.14 -3.23
CA THR A 136 -0.62 -0.69 -4.00
C THR A 136 -0.66 -1.22 -5.44
N THR A 137 -1.11 -2.46 -5.64
CA THR A 137 -1.29 -3.05 -6.97
C THR A 137 -2.39 -2.33 -7.77
N ILE A 138 -3.56 -2.10 -7.17
CA ILE A 138 -4.66 -1.34 -7.82
C ILE A 138 -4.17 0.05 -8.20
N SER A 139 -3.44 0.72 -7.32
CA SER A 139 -2.86 2.04 -7.59
C SER A 139 -1.91 2.00 -8.79
N ALA A 140 -0.99 1.03 -8.85
CA ALA A 140 -0.07 0.86 -9.97
C ALA A 140 -0.81 0.57 -11.29
N VAL A 141 -1.78 -0.34 -11.27
CA VAL A 141 -2.58 -0.71 -12.45
C VAL A 141 -3.34 0.49 -12.99
N LEU A 142 -4.02 1.25 -12.13
CA LEU A 142 -4.75 2.44 -12.55
C LEU A 142 -3.81 3.52 -13.10
N ILE A 143 -2.64 3.73 -12.50
CA ILE A 143 -1.67 4.70 -13.03
C ILE A 143 -1.21 4.27 -14.44
N SER A 144 -0.86 3.00 -14.62
CA SER A 144 -0.44 2.46 -15.93
C SER A 144 -1.55 2.54 -16.97
N TYR A 145 -2.76 2.09 -16.63
CA TYR A 145 -3.91 2.10 -17.52
C TYR A 145 -4.21 3.51 -18.03
N PHE A 146 -4.19 4.51 -17.15
CA PHE A 146 -4.46 5.87 -17.58
C PHE A 146 -3.31 6.48 -18.38
N ALA A 147 -2.06 6.12 -18.08
CA ALA A 147 -0.91 6.59 -18.85
C ALA A 147 -0.93 6.05 -20.29
N THR A 148 -1.37 4.80 -20.50
CA THR A 148 -1.46 4.17 -21.82
C THR A 148 -2.68 4.62 -22.61
N HIS A 149 -3.87 4.67 -21.99
CA HIS A 149 -5.12 4.95 -22.70
C HIS A 149 -5.38 6.43 -22.97
N HIS A 150 -4.86 7.36 -22.15
CA HIS A 150 -5.10 8.80 -22.32
C HIS A 150 -3.95 9.55 -23.01
N GLY A 151 -2.94 8.83 -23.54
CA GLY A 151 -1.85 9.42 -24.33
C GLY A 151 -0.96 10.41 -23.57
N THR A 152 -1.09 10.47 -22.25
CA THR A 152 -0.36 11.41 -21.39
C THR A 152 1.04 10.92 -21.04
N GLY A 153 1.35 9.63 -21.22
CA GLY A 153 2.68 9.08 -20.97
C GLY A 153 3.09 9.08 -19.48
N LEU A 154 3.91 8.10 -19.11
CA LEU A 154 4.48 8.00 -17.75
C LEU A 154 5.40 9.19 -17.34
N PRO A 155 6.15 9.86 -18.23
CA PRO A 155 7.06 10.93 -17.79
C PRO A 155 6.36 12.26 -17.46
N ASN A 156 5.08 12.42 -17.78
CA ASN A 156 4.38 13.69 -17.61
C ASN A 156 3.93 13.93 -16.16
N ASN A 157 3.80 15.21 -15.81
CA ASN A 157 3.30 15.64 -14.50
C ASN A 157 1.82 15.26 -14.37
N ILE A 158 1.49 14.55 -13.30
CA ILE A 158 0.15 13.98 -13.10
C ILE A 158 -0.90 15.08 -12.88
N ALA A 159 -0.55 16.15 -12.17
CA ALA A 159 -1.48 17.24 -11.89
C ALA A 159 -1.77 18.10 -13.13
N LEU A 160 -0.81 18.20 -14.06
CA LEU A 160 -1.04 18.82 -15.37
C LEU A 160 -2.00 17.98 -16.22
N ASN A 161 -1.79 16.66 -16.26
CA ASN A 161 -2.66 15.73 -17.00
C ASN A 161 -4.12 15.79 -16.52
N ASP A 162 -4.35 15.90 -15.20
CA ASP A 162 -5.71 16.02 -14.64
C ASP A 162 -6.38 17.36 -15.03
N LEU A 163 -5.62 18.45 -15.11
CA LEU A 163 -6.14 19.75 -15.57
C LEU A 163 -6.49 19.74 -17.05
N GLU A 164 -5.65 19.15 -17.90
CA GLU A 164 -5.95 19.01 -19.33
C GLU A 164 -7.20 18.16 -19.57
N HIS A 165 -7.38 17.08 -18.80
CA HIS A 165 -8.58 16.25 -18.90
C HIS A 165 -9.84 17.01 -18.47
N LYS A 166 -9.78 17.78 -17.39
CA LYS A 166 -10.90 18.65 -16.98
C LYS A 166 -11.25 19.66 -18.08
N ARG A 167 -10.25 20.33 -18.64
CA ARG A 167 -10.43 21.32 -19.71
C ARG A 167 -11.06 20.72 -20.97
N LYS A 168 -10.61 19.53 -21.41
CA LYS A 168 -11.21 18.81 -22.55
C LYS A 168 -12.65 18.37 -22.28
N GLY A 169 -12.96 18.01 -21.03
CA GLY A 169 -14.34 17.71 -20.63
C GLY A 169 -15.25 18.94 -20.69
N GLU A 170 -14.75 20.09 -20.26
CA GLU A 170 -15.49 21.37 -20.30
C GLU A 170 -15.69 21.88 -21.73
N SER A 171 -14.71 21.75 -22.62
CA SER A 171 -14.85 22.20 -24.02
C SER A 171 -15.91 21.42 -24.80
N ASN A 172 -16.12 20.14 -24.47
CA ASN A 172 -17.13 19.31 -25.13
C ASN A 172 -18.56 19.58 -24.63
N MET A 173 -18.73 20.42 -23.60
CA MET A 173 -20.03 20.82 -23.05
C MET A 173 -20.49 22.20 -23.53
N ILE A 174 -19.70 22.90 -24.35
CA ILE A 174 -20.12 24.14 -25.01
C ILE A 174 -20.74 23.73 -26.35
N PRO A 175 -22.07 23.76 -26.52
CA PRO A 175 -22.67 23.52 -27.82
C PRO A 175 -22.27 24.65 -28.78
N ASP A 176 -21.85 24.27 -29.99
CA ASP A 176 -21.61 25.22 -31.08
C ASP A 176 -22.93 25.94 -31.39
N ASN A 177 -22.99 27.23 -31.02
CA ASN A 177 -24.10 28.15 -31.36
C ASN A 177 -23.79 28.88 -32.67
#